data_AF-A0A919DVC1-F1
#
_entry.id   AF-A0A919DVC1-F1
#
_cell.length_a   1.000
_cell.length_b   1.000
_cell.length_c   1.000
_cell.angle_alpha   90.00
_cell.angle_beta   90.00
_cell.angle_gamma   90.00
#
_symmetry.space_group_name_H-M   'P 1'
#
loop_
_entity.id
_entity.type
_entity.pdbx_description
1 polymer ?
#
loop_
_entity_poly.entity_id
_entity_poly.type
_entity_poly.pdbx_seq_one_letter_code
_entity_poly.pdbx_strand_id
1 'polypeptide(L)'
;MSLATITAASLPPQVYSHAPEHNVELTADPTHWRPVQGIGTGWVKPRGGTGLWTSPVIAWTEDGTPADSAWLGWCRAETGADTSGQMLTEILPISNARLLLIDAQDHLTAIVATYPAEPNRFLPHRHGRYPDWEALAADSWDGVYLTDRGQWATRMPRSGPDLYGWDLESMLWLRPAYMVGRTVLSAAADSAGVA
;
A
#
# COMPACT_ATOMS: atom_id res chain seq x y z
N MET A 1 17.10 15.95 7.44
CA MET A 1 16.89 14.54 7.84
C MET A 1 17.06 13.69 6.60
N SER A 2 17.68 12.52 6.69
CA SER A 2 17.79 11.59 5.55
C SER A 2 16.50 10.78 5.41
N LEU A 3 16.14 10.44 4.17
CA LEU A 3 15.03 9.54 3.90
C LEU A 3 15.40 8.11 4.31
N ALA A 4 14.52 7.44 5.06
CA ALA A 4 14.70 6.03 5.41
C ALA A 4 14.32 5.15 4.22
N THR A 5 15.13 4.13 3.95
CA THR A 5 14.96 3.22 2.80
C THR A 5 14.88 1.78 3.25
N ILE A 6 14.26 0.94 2.43
CA ILE A 6 14.22 -0.52 2.60
C ILE A 6 14.65 -1.19 1.29
N THR A 7 15.24 -2.37 1.37
CA THR A 7 15.59 -3.15 0.17
C THR A 7 14.43 -4.03 -0.26
N ALA A 8 14.34 -4.32 -1.56
CA ALA A 8 13.38 -5.28 -2.12
C ALA A 8 13.40 -6.64 -1.38
N ALA A 9 14.59 -7.13 -1.02
CA ALA A 9 14.77 -8.40 -0.31
C ALA A 9 14.30 -8.37 1.16
N SER A 10 14.09 -7.19 1.73
CA SER A 10 13.61 -7.02 3.10
C SER A 10 12.09 -6.87 3.20
N LEU A 11 11.40 -6.75 2.06
CA LEU A 11 9.93 -6.73 2.05
C LEU A 11 9.38 -8.12 2.36
N PRO A 12 8.32 -8.25 3.17
CA PRO A 12 7.59 -9.50 3.24
C PRO A 12 6.89 -9.76 1.90
N PRO A 13 6.54 -11.02 1.59
CA PRO A 13 5.81 -11.35 0.38
C PRO A 13 4.54 -10.50 0.24
N GLN A 14 4.37 -9.86 -0.92
CA GLN A 14 3.28 -8.92 -1.18
C GLN A 14 2.25 -9.54 -2.13
N VAL A 15 0.98 -9.24 -1.90
CA VAL A 15 -0.12 -9.55 -2.81
C VAL A 15 -1.00 -8.35 -3.07
N TYR A 16 -1.48 -8.26 -4.31
CA TYR A 16 -2.58 -7.41 -4.72
C TYR A 16 -3.88 -8.21 -4.65
N SER A 17 -4.79 -7.78 -3.76
CA SER A 17 -6.13 -8.37 -3.67
C SER A 17 -7.09 -7.67 -4.62
N HIS A 18 -7.87 -8.43 -5.39
CA HIS A 18 -8.81 -7.88 -6.35
C HIS A 18 -10.00 -8.83 -6.62
N ALA A 19 -11.06 -8.28 -7.21
CA ALA A 19 -12.18 -9.06 -7.67
C ALA A 19 -11.80 -9.92 -8.91
N PRO A 20 -12.46 -11.08 -9.14
CA PRO A 20 -12.15 -11.97 -10.26
C PRO A 20 -12.22 -11.33 -11.64
N GLU A 21 -13.10 -10.35 -11.82
CA GLU A 21 -13.29 -9.63 -13.08
C GLU A 21 -12.19 -8.59 -13.38
N HIS A 22 -11.32 -8.31 -12.41
CA HIS A 22 -10.22 -7.38 -12.61
C HIS A 22 -9.17 -7.99 -13.54
N ASN A 23 -8.87 -7.30 -14.64
CA ASN A 23 -7.79 -7.69 -15.53
C ASN A 23 -6.42 -7.32 -14.92
N VAL A 24 -5.75 -8.31 -14.34
CA VAL A 24 -4.39 -8.19 -13.76
C VAL A 24 -3.35 -7.72 -14.76
N GLU A 25 -3.53 -7.94 -16.07
CA GLU A 25 -2.60 -7.44 -17.09
C GLU A 25 -2.48 -5.91 -17.07
N LEU A 26 -3.52 -5.20 -16.62
CA LEU A 26 -3.47 -3.74 -16.46
C LEU A 26 -2.48 -3.30 -15.37
N THR A 27 -2.18 -4.19 -14.44
CA THR A 27 -1.20 -3.99 -13.37
C THR A 27 0.18 -4.51 -13.80
N ALA A 28 0.23 -5.58 -14.61
CA ALA A 28 1.46 -6.21 -15.06
C ALA A 28 2.14 -5.47 -16.22
N ASP A 29 1.38 -4.81 -17.09
CA ASP A 29 1.88 -4.16 -18.30
C ASP A 29 2.26 -2.68 -18.01
N PRO A 30 3.55 -2.31 -18.11
CA PRO A 30 3.98 -0.93 -17.92
C PRO A 30 3.33 0.07 -18.87
N THR A 31 2.83 -0.36 -20.04
CA THR A 31 2.12 0.51 -20.99
C THR A 31 0.70 0.85 -20.53
N HIS A 32 0.11 0.03 -19.66
CA HIS A 32 -1.17 0.27 -19.02
C HIS A 32 -1.03 0.90 -17.63
N TRP A 33 0.19 1.00 -17.11
CA TRP A 33 0.47 1.64 -15.83
C TRP A 33 0.01 3.09 -15.81
N ARG A 34 -0.84 3.41 -14.85
CA ARG A 34 -1.28 4.77 -14.59
C ARG A 34 -0.45 5.34 -13.44
N PRO A 35 0.32 6.42 -13.67
CA PRO A 35 1.12 7.04 -12.61
C PRO A 35 0.25 7.38 -11.41
N VAL A 36 0.80 7.21 -10.22
CA VAL A 36 0.13 7.54 -8.96
C VAL A 36 -0.47 8.95 -9.04
N GLN A 37 -1.73 9.07 -8.66
CA GLN A 37 -2.37 10.36 -8.43
C GLN A 37 -2.84 10.37 -6.98
N GLY A 38 -2.38 11.34 -6.20
CA GLY A 38 -2.94 11.56 -4.89
C GLY A 38 -4.44 11.83 -5.00
N ILE A 39 -5.22 11.49 -3.96
CA ILE A 39 -6.66 11.84 -3.93
C ILE A 39 -6.87 13.35 -3.71
N GLY A 40 -5.82 14.17 -3.75
CA GLY A 40 -5.86 15.58 -3.39
C GLY A 40 -6.24 15.83 -1.93
N THR A 41 -6.75 14.85 -1.18
CA THR A 41 -7.09 14.91 0.24
C THR A 41 -5.92 14.55 1.14
N GLY A 42 -5.05 13.62 0.73
CA GLY A 42 -3.92 13.17 1.55
C GLY A 42 -4.26 12.17 2.66
N TRP A 43 -5.56 11.83 2.85
CA TRP A 43 -6.08 10.96 3.93
C TRP A 43 -6.53 9.57 3.45
N VAL A 44 -6.38 9.26 2.18
CA VAL A 44 -6.85 8.01 1.58
C VAL A 44 -5.77 7.50 0.64
N LYS A 45 -5.70 6.18 0.46
CA LYS A 45 -4.88 5.51 -0.58
C LYS A 45 -4.96 6.27 -1.91
N PRO A 46 -3.96 6.25 -2.79
CA PRO A 46 -4.01 6.95 -4.08
C PRO A 46 -5.26 6.67 -4.89
N ARG A 47 -5.59 7.58 -5.81
CA ARG A 47 -6.82 7.50 -6.61
C ARG A 47 -6.90 6.13 -7.27
N GLY A 48 -8.05 5.47 -7.13
CA GLY A 48 -8.28 4.14 -7.70
C GLY A 48 -7.91 4.09 -9.18
N GLY A 49 -7.18 3.03 -9.57
CA GLY A 49 -6.63 2.88 -10.91
C GLY A 49 -5.41 3.77 -11.19
N THR A 50 -4.69 4.24 -10.16
CA THR A 50 -3.38 4.88 -10.28
C THR A 50 -2.42 4.30 -9.24
N GLY A 51 -1.16 4.10 -9.61
CA GLY A 51 -0.23 3.32 -8.79
C GLY A 51 -0.74 1.89 -8.55
N LEU A 52 -0.12 1.19 -7.59
CA LEU A 52 -0.61 -0.10 -7.09
C LEU A 52 -0.40 -0.16 -5.59
N TRP A 53 -1.41 -0.63 -4.87
CA TRP A 53 -1.31 -0.87 -3.44
C TRP A 53 -1.37 -2.37 -3.18
N THR A 54 -0.40 -2.87 -2.42
CA THR A 54 -0.31 -4.28 -2.02
C THR A 54 -0.21 -4.40 -0.51
N SER A 55 -0.51 -5.59 -0.01
CA SER A 55 -0.38 -5.91 1.41
C SER A 55 0.37 -7.23 1.62
N PRO A 56 0.97 -7.44 2.80
CA PRO A 56 1.63 -8.70 3.13
C PRO A 56 0.71 -9.91 3.03
N VAL A 57 1.28 -11.03 2.60
CA VAL A 57 0.66 -12.36 2.76
C VAL A 57 0.73 -12.76 4.23
N ILE A 58 -0.41 -13.14 4.81
CA ILE A 58 -0.51 -13.52 6.24
C ILE A 58 -0.83 -15.00 6.45
N ALA A 59 -1.26 -15.71 5.40
CA ALA A 59 -1.49 -17.14 5.43
C ALA A 59 -1.09 -17.79 4.11
N TRP A 60 -0.66 -19.05 4.20
CA TRP A 60 -0.17 -19.85 3.08
C TRP A 60 -0.82 -21.22 3.12
N THR A 61 -1.03 -21.81 1.95
CA THR A 61 -1.31 -23.24 1.79
C THR A 61 -0.02 -24.06 1.94
N GLU A 62 -0.15 -25.39 2.05
CA GLU A 62 1.00 -26.30 2.19
C GLU A 62 1.98 -26.24 0.99
N ASP A 63 1.48 -25.96 -0.22
CA ASP A 63 2.30 -25.83 -1.43
C ASP A 63 2.95 -24.43 -1.60
N GLY A 64 2.84 -23.56 -0.58
CA GLY A 64 3.44 -22.23 -0.60
C GLY A 64 2.68 -21.25 -1.51
N THR A 65 1.38 -21.46 -1.71
CA THR A 65 0.50 -20.51 -2.39
C THR A 65 -0.10 -19.53 -1.36
N PRO A 66 -0.17 -18.22 -1.66
CA PRO A 66 -0.85 -17.27 -0.77
C PRO A 66 -2.31 -17.67 -0.55
N ALA A 67 -2.71 -17.81 0.71
CA ALA A 67 -4.07 -18.17 1.10
C ALA A 67 -4.89 -16.96 1.58
N ASP A 68 -4.21 -15.96 2.13
CA ASP A 68 -4.83 -14.75 2.70
C ASP A 68 -3.85 -13.57 2.75
N SER A 69 -4.37 -12.36 2.94
CA SER A 69 -3.56 -11.13 3.02
C SER A 69 -3.99 -10.23 4.18
N ALA A 70 -3.08 -9.35 4.62
CA ALA A 70 -3.37 -8.38 5.67
C ALA A 70 -4.58 -7.49 5.30
N TRP A 71 -4.75 -7.15 4.02
CA TRP A 71 -5.90 -6.40 3.54
C TRP A 71 -7.23 -7.13 3.68
N LEU A 72 -7.30 -8.39 3.23
CA LEU A 72 -8.54 -9.16 3.38
C LEU A 72 -8.86 -9.41 4.86
N GLY A 73 -7.83 -9.67 5.68
CA GLY A 73 -7.97 -9.76 7.14
C GLY A 73 -8.56 -8.50 7.75
N TRP A 74 -8.05 -7.34 7.36
CA TRP A 74 -8.57 -6.05 7.81
C TRP A 74 -10.02 -5.80 7.35
N CYS A 75 -10.35 -6.09 6.08
CA CYS A 75 -11.72 -5.96 5.57
C CYS A 75 -12.72 -6.80 6.37
N ARG A 76 -12.35 -8.05 6.71
CA ARG A 76 -13.19 -8.90 7.56
C ARG A 76 -13.35 -8.31 8.96
N ALA A 77 -12.25 -7.87 9.58
CA ALA A 77 -12.26 -7.37 10.96
C ALA A 77 -13.00 -6.03 11.13
N GLU A 78 -12.78 -5.07 10.22
CA GLU A 78 -13.31 -3.72 10.38
C GLU A 78 -14.70 -3.52 9.77
N THR A 79 -15.02 -4.24 8.69
CA THR A 79 -16.30 -4.04 7.98
C THR A 79 -17.19 -5.26 7.98
N GLY A 80 -16.73 -6.40 8.49
CA GLY A 80 -17.45 -7.67 8.37
C GLY A 80 -17.64 -8.10 6.91
N ALA A 81 -16.73 -7.67 6.01
CA ALA A 81 -16.86 -7.98 4.60
C ALA A 81 -16.69 -9.48 4.35
N ASP A 82 -17.55 -10.04 3.51
CA ASP A 82 -17.29 -11.32 2.86
C ASP A 82 -16.13 -11.12 1.87
N THR A 83 -15.04 -11.87 2.10
CA THR A 83 -13.85 -11.84 1.24
C THR A 83 -13.68 -13.12 0.45
N SER A 84 -14.66 -14.02 0.53
CA SER A 84 -14.76 -15.15 -0.38
C SER A 84 -14.86 -14.64 -1.82
N GLY A 85 -14.26 -15.36 -2.76
CA GLY A 85 -14.21 -14.92 -4.15
C GLY A 85 -13.11 -13.90 -4.47
N GLN A 86 -12.43 -13.29 -3.49
CA GLN A 86 -11.31 -12.38 -3.78
C GLN A 86 -10.11 -13.15 -4.31
N MET A 87 -9.47 -12.60 -5.34
CA MET A 87 -8.23 -13.11 -5.91
C MET A 87 -7.04 -12.46 -5.23
N LEU A 88 -5.95 -13.20 -5.08
CA LEU A 88 -4.65 -12.76 -4.61
C LEU A 88 -3.65 -12.92 -5.75
N THR A 89 -3.06 -11.80 -6.18
CA THR A 89 -1.99 -11.79 -7.19
C THR A 89 -0.67 -11.45 -6.52
N GLU A 90 0.32 -12.34 -6.63
CA GLU A 90 1.67 -12.12 -6.12
C GLU A 90 2.34 -10.94 -6.81
N ILE A 91 2.97 -10.06 -6.02
CA ILE A 91 3.74 -8.93 -6.52
C ILE A 91 5.18 -9.06 -6.01
N LEU A 92 6.11 -9.21 -6.94
CA LEU A 92 7.50 -9.52 -6.68
C LEU A 92 8.36 -8.29 -6.99
N PRO A 93 8.89 -7.58 -5.97
CA PRO A 93 9.78 -6.43 -6.19
C PRO A 93 10.97 -6.77 -7.10
N ILE A 94 11.32 -5.89 -8.03
CA ILE A 94 12.62 -6.01 -8.72
C ILE A 94 13.75 -5.72 -7.72
N SER A 95 14.89 -6.40 -7.86
CA SER A 95 15.96 -6.36 -6.85
C SER A 95 16.56 -4.97 -6.61
N ASN A 96 16.51 -4.10 -7.61
CA ASN A 96 17.05 -2.74 -7.56
C ASN A 96 15.98 -1.66 -7.36
N ALA A 97 14.75 -2.02 -6.95
CA ALA A 97 13.70 -1.05 -6.68
C ALA A 97 14.14 -0.05 -5.60
N ARG A 98 13.91 1.24 -5.85
CA ARG A 98 14.18 2.33 -4.91
C ARG A 98 12.97 2.53 -4.02
N LEU A 99 13.06 2.00 -2.79
CA LEU A 99 11.93 1.96 -1.86
C LEU A 99 12.20 2.78 -0.59
N LEU A 100 11.20 3.57 -0.19
CA LEU A 100 11.18 4.26 1.10
C LEU A 100 10.56 3.38 2.19
N LEU A 101 10.96 3.63 3.43
CA LEU A 101 10.44 2.97 4.62
C LEU A 101 9.74 3.96 5.55
N ILE A 102 8.56 3.60 6.01
CA ILE A 102 7.85 4.24 7.11
C ILE A 102 7.65 3.19 8.21
N ASP A 103 8.52 3.26 9.23
CA ASP A 103 8.45 2.42 10.45
C ASP A 103 8.22 3.28 11.72
N ALA A 104 8.30 4.60 11.57
CA ALA A 104 8.17 5.58 12.64
C ALA A 104 7.71 6.94 12.09
N GLN A 105 7.20 7.79 12.98
CA GLN A 105 6.72 9.15 12.67
C GLN A 105 7.81 10.03 12.01
N ASP A 106 9.07 9.89 12.43
CA ASP A 106 10.18 10.68 11.89
C ASP A 106 10.48 10.35 10.43
N HIS A 107 10.24 9.10 10.00
CA HIS A 107 10.42 8.70 8.60
C HIS A 107 9.40 9.43 7.71
N LEU A 108 8.13 9.40 8.10
CA LEU A 108 7.07 10.13 7.39
C LEU A 108 7.34 11.65 7.41
N THR A 109 7.79 12.18 8.54
CA THR A 109 8.16 13.60 8.66
C THR A 109 9.27 14.00 7.70
N ALA A 110 10.30 13.16 7.54
CA ALA A 110 11.38 13.39 6.58
C ALA A 110 10.88 13.34 5.12
N ILE A 111 9.99 12.40 4.79
CA ILE A 111 9.38 12.32 3.45
C ILE A 111 8.60 13.59 3.15
N VAL A 112 7.71 14.01 4.05
CA VAL A 112 6.88 15.22 3.88
C VAL A 112 7.73 16.49 3.82
N ALA A 113 8.81 16.58 4.58
CA ALA A 113 9.73 17.71 4.51
C ALA A 113 10.47 17.80 3.17
N THR A 114 10.70 16.66 2.52
CA THR A 114 11.42 16.57 1.24
C THR A 114 10.47 16.74 0.04
N TYR A 115 9.29 16.13 0.11
CA TYR A 115 8.25 16.16 -0.91
C TYR A 115 6.93 16.64 -0.30
N PRO A 116 6.81 17.94 0.03
CA PRO A 116 5.59 18.47 0.60
C PRO A 116 4.52 18.58 -0.48
N ALA A 117 3.37 17.94 -0.25
CA ALA A 117 2.24 18.16 -1.14
C ALA A 117 1.59 19.54 -0.93
N GLU A 118 1.04 20.09 -2.00
CA GLU A 118 0.27 21.33 -1.94
C GLU A 118 -0.98 21.15 -1.04
N PRO A 119 -1.29 22.12 -0.16
CA PRO A 119 -2.45 22.04 0.72
C PRO A 119 -3.76 21.86 -0.05
N ASN A 120 -4.62 20.93 0.39
CA ASN A 120 -5.94 20.76 -0.21
C ASN A 120 -6.83 21.99 0.05
N ARG A 121 -7.08 22.78 -1.01
CA ARG A 121 -7.98 23.95 -0.98
C ARG A 121 -9.42 23.65 -0.55
N PHE A 122 -9.88 22.41 -0.69
CA PHE A 122 -11.23 21.96 -0.32
C PHE A 122 -11.33 21.48 1.14
N LEU A 123 -10.20 21.29 1.82
CA LEU A 123 -10.13 20.91 3.23
C LEU A 123 -9.18 21.84 4.01
N PRO A 124 -9.42 23.17 4.00
CA PRO A 124 -8.48 24.18 4.51
C PRO A 124 -8.23 24.10 6.02
N HIS A 125 -9.04 23.34 6.77
CA HIS A 125 -8.99 23.26 8.24
C HIS A 125 -8.38 21.96 8.76
N ARG A 126 -7.99 21.04 7.87
CA ARG A 126 -7.22 19.85 8.25
C ARG A 126 -5.79 20.04 7.76
N HIS A 127 -4.93 20.49 8.68
CA HIS A 127 -3.50 20.77 8.49
C HIS A 127 -2.63 19.53 8.19
N GLY A 128 -3.20 18.48 7.61
CA GLY A 128 -2.47 17.26 7.27
C GLY A 128 -1.40 17.60 6.26
N ARG A 129 -0.14 17.60 6.69
CA ARG A 129 0.99 17.59 5.77
C ARG A 129 1.11 16.15 5.28
N TYR A 130 1.00 15.92 3.98
CA TYR A 130 1.15 14.60 3.37
C TYR A 130 2.25 14.62 2.32
N PRO A 131 2.84 13.45 2.01
CA PRO A 131 3.82 13.37 0.94
C PRO A 131 3.20 13.68 -0.42
N ASP A 132 3.94 14.42 -1.25
CA ASP A 132 3.68 14.52 -2.67
C ASP A 132 4.15 13.21 -3.35
N TRP A 133 3.23 12.26 -3.47
CA TRP A 133 3.47 10.97 -4.10
C TRP A 133 3.87 11.10 -5.57
N GLU A 134 3.37 12.13 -6.25
CA GLU A 134 3.66 12.40 -7.66
C GLU A 134 5.09 12.93 -7.82
N ALA A 135 5.52 13.84 -6.94
CA ALA A 135 6.90 14.31 -6.89
C ALA A 135 7.88 13.18 -6.52
N LEU A 136 7.51 12.30 -5.59
CA LEU A 136 8.27 11.08 -5.26
C LEU A 136 8.47 10.19 -6.50
N ALA A 137 7.39 9.92 -7.23
CA ALA A 137 7.43 9.13 -8.46
C ALA A 137 8.29 9.79 -9.56
N ALA A 138 8.21 11.12 -9.68
CA ALA A 138 9.00 11.92 -10.61
C ALA A 138 10.49 11.90 -10.26
N ASP A 139 10.85 11.83 -8.98
CA ASP A 139 12.22 11.67 -8.49
C ASP A 139 12.70 10.20 -8.51
N SER A 140 12.00 9.37 -9.30
CA SER A 140 12.35 7.97 -9.56
C SER A 140 12.37 7.10 -8.29
N TRP A 141 11.56 7.41 -7.29
CA TRP A 141 11.19 6.44 -6.25
C TRP A 141 10.17 5.46 -6.81
N ASP A 142 10.40 4.18 -6.55
CA ASP A 142 9.56 3.10 -7.07
C ASP A 142 8.41 2.77 -6.13
N GLY A 143 8.58 2.99 -4.82
CA GLY A 143 7.51 2.79 -3.87
C GLY A 143 7.84 3.18 -2.43
N VAL A 144 6.82 3.04 -1.58
CA VAL A 144 6.86 3.38 -0.15
C VAL A 144 6.26 2.22 0.64
N TYR A 145 7.06 1.67 1.54
CA TYR A 145 6.65 0.61 2.45
C TYR A 145 6.29 1.17 3.82
N LEU A 146 5.10 0.86 4.31
CA LEU A 146 4.60 1.18 5.64
C LEU A 146 4.54 -0.10 6.46
N THR A 147 5.29 -0.20 7.55
CA THR A 147 5.21 -1.35 8.47
C THR A 147 3.97 -1.26 9.38
N ASP A 148 3.59 -2.33 10.07
CA ASP A 148 2.53 -2.28 11.09
C ASP A 148 2.85 -1.27 12.20
N ARG A 149 4.09 -1.27 12.69
CA ARG A 149 4.58 -0.27 13.64
C ARG A 149 4.50 1.14 13.08
N GLY A 150 4.88 1.34 11.82
CA GLY A 150 4.80 2.61 11.12
C GLY A 150 3.37 3.12 10.98
N GLN A 151 2.42 2.22 10.68
CA GLN A 151 0.99 2.52 10.65
C GLN A 151 0.56 3.08 12.00
N TRP A 152 0.86 2.40 13.10
CA TRP A 152 0.43 2.84 14.43
C TRP A 152 1.10 4.14 14.87
N ALA A 153 2.36 4.33 14.47
CA ALA A 153 3.10 5.55 14.77
C ALA A 153 2.54 6.78 14.04
N THR A 154 1.95 6.59 12.86
CA THR A 154 1.53 7.67 11.95
C THR A 154 0.02 7.82 11.80
N ARG A 155 -0.78 6.95 12.43
CA ARG A 155 -2.24 7.02 12.49
C ARG A 155 -2.68 7.99 13.57
N MET A 156 -3.26 9.13 13.18
CA MET A 156 -3.76 10.17 14.10
C MET A 156 -2.73 10.60 15.16
N PRO A 157 -1.51 11.01 14.76
CA PRO A 157 -0.48 11.41 15.70
C PRO A 157 -0.89 12.70 16.42
N ARG A 158 -0.40 12.88 17.65
CA ARG A 158 -0.63 14.13 18.41
C ARG A 158 -0.09 15.37 17.69
N SER A 159 0.95 15.20 16.88
CA SER A 159 1.57 16.26 16.07
C SER A 159 2.32 15.64 14.90
N GLY A 160 2.35 16.34 13.76
CA GLY A 160 3.09 15.91 12.57
C GLY A 160 2.18 15.44 11.43
N PRO A 161 2.76 14.91 10.35
CA PRO A 161 2.01 14.34 9.23
C PRO A 161 1.25 13.07 9.63
N ASP A 162 0.12 12.81 8.98
CA ASP A 162 -0.83 11.73 9.32
C ASP A 162 -1.07 10.83 8.10
N LEU A 163 -1.09 9.51 8.32
CA LEU A 163 -1.45 8.49 7.32
C LEU A 163 -2.75 7.75 7.68
N TYR A 164 -3.62 8.36 8.49
CA TYR A 164 -4.99 7.88 8.70
C TYR A 164 -5.64 7.53 7.34
N GLY A 165 -6.25 6.34 7.25
CA GLY A 165 -6.82 5.78 6.02
C GLY A 165 -5.92 4.81 5.24
N TRP A 166 -4.66 4.63 5.64
CA TRP A 166 -3.82 3.51 5.14
C TRP A 166 -4.10 2.20 5.89
N ASP A 167 -4.48 2.34 7.16
CA ASP A 167 -5.09 1.35 8.06
C ASP A 167 -4.32 0.06 8.36
N LEU A 168 -3.31 -0.33 7.58
CA LEU A 168 -2.49 -1.51 7.84
C LEU A 168 -1.11 -1.45 7.13
N GLU A 169 -0.23 -2.38 7.50
CA GLU A 169 1.08 -2.61 6.87
C GLU A 169 0.96 -2.85 5.37
N SER A 170 1.57 -1.99 4.55
CA SER A 170 1.34 -2.03 3.11
C SER A 170 2.45 -1.41 2.28
N MET A 171 2.43 -1.76 0.99
CA MET A 171 3.34 -1.22 -0.01
C MET A 171 2.54 -0.41 -1.02
N LEU A 172 2.93 0.85 -1.20
CA LEU A 172 2.50 1.68 -2.31
C LEU A 172 3.55 1.68 -3.40
N TRP A 173 3.21 1.14 -4.56
CA TRP A 173 4.01 1.24 -5.78
C TRP A 173 3.67 2.51 -6.55
N LEU A 174 4.67 3.35 -6.73
CA LEU A 174 4.60 4.60 -7.48
C LEU A 174 4.92 4.38 -8.96
N ARG A 175 5.69 3.32 -9.25
CA ARG A 175 6.16 2.90 -10.58
C ARG A 175 6.04 1.36 -10.69
N PRO A 176 5.97 0.79 -11.91
CA PRO A 176 5.86 -0.66 -12.11
C PRO A 176 7.23 -1.35 -11.92
N ALA A 177 7.80 -1.25 -10.72
CA ALA A 177 9.10 -1.80 -10.34
C ALA A 177 8.97 -3.17 -9.66
N TYR A 178 8.19 -4.04 -10.28
CA TYR A 178 7.88 -5.37 -9.78
C TYR A 178 7.51 -6.29 -10.94
N MET A 179 7.46 -7.58 -10.67
CA MET A 179 6.88 -8.60 -11.55
C MET A 179 5.58 -9.11 -10.93
N VAL A 180 4.65 -9.48 -11.80
CA VAL A 180 3.42 -10.15 -11.39
C VAL A 180 3.66 -11.65 -11.39
N GLY A 181 3.37 -12.29 -10.26
CA GLY A 181 3.48 -13.73 -10.06
C GLY A 181 2.15 -14.44 -10.27
N ARG A 182 1.88 -15.46 -9.46
CA ARG A 182 0.66 -16.27 -9.58
C ARG A 182 -0.55 -15.46 -9.12
N THR A 183 -1.69 -15.73 -9.75
CA THR A 183 -3.01 -15.27 -9.31
C THR A 183 -3.81 -16.47 -8.82
N VAL A 184 -4.30 -16.41 -7.58
CA VAL A 184 -5.01 -17.51 -6.92
C VAL A 184 -6.24 -17.00 -6.19
N LEU A 185 -7.22 -17.88 -5.99
CA LEU A 185 -8.38 -17.56 -5.17
C LEU A 185 -7.96 -17.54 -3.69
N SER A 186 -8.38 -16.53 -2.94
CA SER A 186 -8.24 -16.49 -1.49
C SER A 186 -8.91 -17.72 -0.87
N ALA A 187 -8.18 -18.42 0.00
CA ALA A 187 -8.69 -19.57 0.74
C ALA A 187 -9.06 -19.20 2.20
N ALA A 188 -9.07 -17.90 2.52
CA ALA A 188 -9.48 -17.42 3.83
C ALA A 188 -10.93 -17.86 4.13
N ALA A 189 -11.11 -18.56 5.25
CA ALA A 189 -12.45 -18.92 5.71
C ALA A 189 -13.23 -17.65 6.07
N ASP A 190 -14.51 -17.61 5.72
CA ASP A 190 -15.40 -16.59 6.27
C ASP A 190 -15.44 -16.75 7.79
N SER A 191 -15.03 -15.71 8.50
CA SER A 191 -15.36 -15.54 9.91
C SER A 191 -16.83 -15.16 10.07
N ALA A 192 -17.74 -15.86 9.38
CA ALA A 192 -19.17 -15.81 9.65
C ALA A 192 -19.47 -16.87 10.71
N GLY A 193 -19.16 -16.56 11.97
CA GLY A 193 -19.58 -17.40 13.09
C GLY A 193 -18.69 -17.33 14.33
N VAL A 194 -18.60 -16.17 14.99
CA VAL A 194 -18.37 -16.13 16.44
C VAL A 194 -19.15 -14.98 17.06
N ALA A 195 -20.13 -15.36 17.89
CA ALA A 195 -21.00 -14.62 18.81
C ALA A 195 -22.16 -13.79 18.20
#